data_AF-A0A9P6VNS9-F1
#
_entry.id   AF-A0A9P6VNS9-F1
#
_cell.length_a   1.000
_cell.length_b   1.000
_cell.length_c   1.000
_cell.angle_alpha   90.00
_cell.angle_beta   90.00
_cell.angle_gamma   90.00
#
_symmetry.space_group_name_H-M   'P 1'
#
loop_
_entity.id
_entity.type
_entity.pdbx_description
1 polymer ?
#
loop_
_entity_poly.entity_id
_entity_poly.type
_entity_poly.pdbx_seq_one_letter_code
_entity_poly.pdbx_strand_id
1 'polypeptide(L)'
;MRKPGTYSEDDEEPLVDTTKALPLRSKRTERRQKKRHQKEAASKQLATLWDLPLELLLDVLTLLRPSDIFKLSRVNHTLRDFIAREEHEIVRKIISQRYAVLAKCFRIPVLLKKVDEDAHPALLDLFLERSGPPSMDFPFHRDNYYMLEAYLPNRGWNAEVAEWRYMPASQHDTDIQFVKAWARRKKEVEENEGKEAVKELVQDAAEAEALSNLRNGAS
;
A
#
# COMPACT_ATOMS: atom_id res chain seq x y z
N MET A 1 -4.81 -25.86 -62.00
CA MET A 1 -4.50 -24.60 -62.72
C MET A 1 -5.26 -24.56 -64.05
N ARG A 2 -6.30 -23.71 -64.13
CA ARG A 2 -6.95 -23.21 -65.36
C ARG A 2 -7.20 -21.72 -65.12
N LYS A 3 -7.01 -20.91 -66.17
CA LYS A 3 -6.80 -19.45 -66.15
C LYS A 3 -8.03 -18.66 -65.63
N PRO A 4 -7.82 -17.48 -65.01
CA PRO A 4 -8.89 -16.54 -64.67
C PRO A 4 -9.34 -15.78 -65.93
N GLY A 5 -10.65 -15.73 -66.17
CA GLY A 5 -11.31 -14.74 -67.03
C GLY A 5 -12.26 -13.95 -66.14
N THR A 6 -11.95 -12.71 -65.79
CA THR A 6 -12.43 -11.49 -66.46
C THR A 6 -13.95 -11.47 -66.58
N TYR A 7 -14.61 -10.98 -65.52
CA TYR A 7 -15.91 -10.32 -65.64
C TYR A 7 -15.67 -8.83 -65.49
N SER A 8 -16.17 -8.11 -66.49
CA SER A 8 -16.13 -6.68 -66.76
C SER A 8 -16.82 -5.85 -65.69
N GLU A 9 -16.30 -4.65 -65.46
CA GLU A 9 -16.78 -3.63 -64.50
C GLU A 9 -18.10 -2.93 -64.92
N ASP A 10 -18.89 -3.53 -65.82
CA ASP A 10 -20.04 -2.87 -66.47
C ASP A 10 -21.42 -3.28 -65.93
N ASP A 11 -21.50 -4.09 -64.86
CA ASP A 11 -22.76 -4.50 -64.22
C ASP A 11 -23.00 -3.79 -62.87
N GLU A 12 -22.58 -2.54 -62.71
CA GLU A 12 -23.08 -1.69 -61.62
C GLU A 12 -24.46 -1.13 -62.02
N GLU A 13 -25.50 -1.93 -61.79
CA GLU A 13 -26.87 -1.43 -61.76
C GLU A 13 -26.93 -0.22 -60.82
N PRO A 14 -27.40 0.96 -61.26
CA PRO A 14 -27.48 2.12 -60.39
C PRO A 14 -28.41 1.80 -59.22
N LEU A 15 -27.91 1.95 -57.98
CA LEU A 15 -28.67 1.74 -56.76
C LEU A 15 -29.80 2.77 -56.68
N VAL A 16 -30.96 2.42 -57.23
CA VAL A 16 -32.18 3.25 -57.15
C VAL A 16 -32.71 3.15 -55.72
N ASP A 17 -32.46 4.21 -54.95
CA ASP A 17 -32.93 4.35 -53.58
C ASP A 17 -34.47 4.54 -53.59
N THR A 18 -35.19 3.42 -53.57
CA THR A 18 -36.66 3.34 -53.57
C THR A 18 -37.27 3.64 -52.19
N THR A 19 -36.48 4.15 -51.26
CA THR A 19 -36.93 4.48 -49.92
C THR A 19 -37.82 5.73 -49.96
N LYS A 20 -39.08 5.58 -49.53
CA LYS A 20 -40.01 6.73 -49.41
C LYS A 20 -39.39 7.79 -48.52
N ALA A 21 -39.34 9.04 -49.01
CA ALA A 21 -38.78 10.17 -48.26
C ALA A 21 -39.37 10.23 -46.85
N LEU A 22 -38.52 9.98 -45.84
CA LEU A 22 -38.91 10.07 -44.44
C LEU A 22 -39.36 11.50 -44.15
N PRO A 23 -40.55 11.71 -43.55
CA PRO A 23 -41.01 13.05 -43.23
C PRO A 23 -39.99 13.73 -42.30
N LEU A 24 -39.51 14.91 -42.73
CA LEU A 24 -38.39 15.67 -42.15
C LEU A 24 -38.50 15.94 -40.64
N ARG A 25 -39.68 15.73 -40.03
CA ARG A 25 -39.96 15.96 -38.62
C ARG A 25 -40.73 14.79 -38.00
N SER A 26 -40.02 13.73 -37.65
CA SER A 26 -40.60 12.71 -36.77
C SER A 26 -40.68 13.25 -35.33
N LYS A 27 -41.83 13.12 -34.67
CA LYS A 27 -42.00 13.50 -33.25
C LYS A 27 -40.99 12.79 -32.33
N ARG A 28 -40.47 11.63 -32.76
CA ARG A 28 -39.50 10.83 -32.01
C ARG A 28 -38.07 11.41 -32.10
N THR A 29 -37.67 11.90 -33.27
CA THR A 29 -36.37 12.57 -33.47
C THR A 29 -36.35 13.92 -32.77
N GLU A 30 -37.44 14.69 -32.82
CA GLU A 30 -37.54 15.98 -32.13
C GLU A 30 -37.44 15.82 -30.60
N ARG A 31 -38.08 14.79 -30.01
CA ARG A 31 -37.93 14.46 -28.59
C ARG A 31 -36.50 14.05 -28.23
N ARG A 32 -35.84 13.26 -29.09
CA ARG A 32 -34.44 12.84 -28.89
C ARG A 32 -33.48 14.02 -28.99
N GLN A 33 -33.71 14.95 -29.92
CA GLN A 33 -32.95 16.18 -30.08
C GLN A 33 -33.20 17.14 -28.91
N LYS A 34 -34.44 17.36 -28.47
CA LYS A 34 -34.75 18.15 -27.26
C LYS A 34 -34.08 17.56 -26.01
N LYS A 35 -34.06 16.23 -25.86
CA LYS A 35 -33.35 15.57 -24.75
C LYS A 35 -31.82 15.71 -24.87
N ARG A 36 -31.26 15.71 -26.09
CA ARG A 36 -29.82 15.99 -26.33
C ARG A 36 -29.49 17.44 -26.01
N HIS A 37 -30.24 18.39 -26.53
CA HIS A 37 -30.04 19.82 -26.25
C HIS A 37 -30.28 20.19 -24.79
N GLN A 38 -31.23 19.55 -24.09
CA GLN A 38 -31.39 19.72 -22.64
C GLN A 38 -30.20 19.14 -21.86
N LYS A 39 -29.62 18.02 -22.31
CA LYS A 39 -28.39 17.47 -21.72
C LYS A 39 -27.18 18.34 -22.03
N GLU A 40 -27.06 18.86 -23.24
CA GLU A 40 -25.99 19.76 -23.67
C GLU A 40 -26.07 21.13 -22.97
N ALA A 41 -27.29 21.63 -22.73
CA ALA A 41 -27.53 22.85 -21.95
C ALA A 41 -27.29 22.64 -20.45
N ALA A 42 -27.61 21.45 -19.91
CA ALA A 42 -27.28 21.06 -18.55
C ALA A 42 -25.79 20.74 -18.36
N SER A 43 -25.09 20.36 -19.44
CA SER A 43 -23.65 20.10 -19.45
C SER A 43 -22.82 21.34 -19.80
N LYS A 44 -23.40 22.55 -19.76
CA LYS A 44 -22.63 23.79 -19.78
C LYS A 44 -21.67 23.72 -18.59
N GLN A 45 -20.42 23.49 -18.94
CA GLN A 45 -19.40 22.92 -18.09
C GLN A 45 -19.25 23.73 -16.81
N LEU A 46 -19.36 23.04 -15.67
CA LEU A 46 -18.79 23.57 -14.43
C LEU A 46 -17.29 23.73 -14.69
N ALA A 47 -16.75 24.91 -14.37
CA ALA A 47 -15.31 25.15 -14.46
C ALA A 47 -14.57 24.01 -13.77
N THR A 48 -13.71 23.33 -14.52
CA THR A 48 -12.98 22.18 -13.99
C THR A 48 -11.75 22.72 -13.24
N LEU A 49 -11.23 21.97 -12.27
CA LEU A 49 -10.02 22.32 -11.52
C LEU A 49 -8.84 22.73 -12.44
N TRP A 50 -8.78 22.18 -13.65
CA TRP A 50 -7.75 22.44 -14.65
C TRP A 50 -7.95 23.72 -15.48
N ASP A 51 -9.11 24.37 -15.39
CA ASP A 51 -9.33 25.70 -15.97
C ASP A 51 -8.67 26.81 -15.12
N LEU A 52 -8.15 26.45 -13.95
CA LEU A 52 -7.48 27.37 -13.04
C LEU A 52 -6.03 27.61 -13.46
N PRO A 53 -5.52 28.86 -13.37
CA PRO A 53 -4.10 29.14 -13.47
C PRO A 53 -3.25 28.27 -12.55
N LEU A 54 -2.06 27.89 -13.02
CA LEU A 54 -1.10 27.03 -12.32
C LEU A 54 -0.85 27.46 -10.87
N GLU A 55 -0.62 28.75 -10.66
CA GLU A 55 -0.34 29.33 -9.35
C GLU A 55 -1.46 29.07 -8.34
N LEU A 56 -2.72 29.21 -8.78
CA LEU A 56 -3.87 28.99 -7.92
C LEU A 56 -4.05 27.50 -7.61
N LEU A 57 -3.74 26.62 -8.56
CA LEU A 57 -3.76 25.18 -8.33
C LEU A 57 -2.70 24.77 -7.29
N LEU A 58 -1.49 25.30 -7.39
CA LEU A 58 -0.43 25.08 -6.41
C LEU A 58 -0.82 25.58 -5.03
N ASP A 59 -1.37 26.79 -4.94
CA ASP A 59 -1.79 27.35 -3.66
C ASP A 59 -2.91 26.52 -3.01
N VAL A 60 -3.89 26.05 -3.79
CA VAL A 60 -4.92 25.12 -3.29
C VAL A 60 -4.30 23.83 -2.74
N LEU A 61 -3.33 23.26 -3.45
CA LEU A 61 -2.64 22.05 -2.97
C LEU A 61 -1.80 22.30 -1.72
N THR A 62 -1.21 23.49 -1.56
CA THR A 62 -0.39 23.83 -0.39
C THR A 62 -1.20 23.95 0.89
N LEU A 63 -2.50 24.24 0.79
CA LEU A 63 -3.42 24.28 1.93
C LEU A 63 -3.78 22.87 2.47
N LEU A 64 -3.52 21.82 1.70
CA LEU A 64 -3.85 20.44 2.07
C LEU A 64 -2.81 19.81 3.01
N ARG A 65 -3.19 18.69 3.67
CA ARG A 65 -2.23 17.86 4.40
C ARG A 65 -1.45 16.99 3.41
N PRO A 66 -0.17 16.63 3.70
CA PRO A 66 0.59 15.68 2.87
C PRO A 66 -0.20 14.39 2.61
N SER A 67 -0.89 13.86 3.63
CA SER A 67 -1.74 12.68 3.50
C SER A 67 -2.85 12.83 2.46
N ASP A 68 -3.43 14.03 2.32
CA ASP A 68 -4.51 14.28 1.38
C ASP A 68 -3.97 14.50 -0.04
N ILE A 69 -2.77 15.05 -0.18
CA ILE A 69 -2.05 15.13 -1.47
C ILE A 69 -1.76 13.73 -2.01
N PHE A 70 -1.31 12.80 -1.16
CA PHE A 70 -1.12 11.40 -1.56
C PHE A 70 -2.44 10.68 -1.88
N LYS A 71 -3.56 11.08 -1.28
CA LYS A 71 -4.88 10.56 -1.69
C LYS A 71 -5.29 11.13 -3.04
N LEU A 72 -5.08 12.43 -3.27
CA LEU A 72 -5.39 13.10 -4.54
C LEU A 72 -4.59 12.56 -5.72
N SER A 73 -3.32 12.22 -5.51
CA SER A 73 -2.48 11.58 -6.55
C SER A 73 -2.99 10.18 -6.95
N ARG A 74 -3.90 9.59 -6.18
CA ARG A 74 -4.56 8.31 -6.51
C ARG A 74 -5.89 8.47 -7.23
N VAL A 75 -6.45 9.69 -7.29
CA VAL A 75 -7.76 9.94 -7.91
C VAL A 75 -7.66 10.00 -9.44
N ASN A 76 -6.65 10.67 -9.99
CA ASN A 76 -6.47 10.83 -11.44
C ASN A 76 -4.99 10.83 -11.82
N HIS A 77 -4.67 10.26 -12.99
CA HIS A 77 -3.32 10.28 -13.58
C HIS A 77 -2.83 11.70 -13.85
N THR A 78 -3.69 12.60 -14.34
CA THR A 78 -3.33 14.02 -14.57
C THR A 78 -2.91 14.72 -13.28
N LEU A 79 -3.65 14.50 -12.17
CA LEU A 79 -3.29 15.03 -10.85
C LEU A 79 -1.99 14.42 -10.34
N ARG A 80 -1.77 13.12 -10.55
CA ARG A 80 -0.53 12.45 -10.19
C ARG A 80 0.67 13.05 -10.91
N ASP A 81 0.57 13.20 -12.23
CA ASP A 81 1.65 13.72 -13.06
C ASP A 81 1.94 15.19 -12.71
N PHE A 82 0.89 15.97 -12.43
CA PHE A 82 1.02 17.35 -11.96
C PHE A 82 1.74 17.43 -10.61
N ILE A 83 1.29 16.65 -9.62
CA ILE A 83 1.90 16.60 -8.29
C ILE A 83 3.35 16.13 -8.37
N ALA A 84 3.67 15.17 -9.24
CA ALA A 84 5.02 14.65 -9.41
C ALA A 84 5.96 15.67 -10.08
N ARG A 85 5.46 16.48 -11.04
CA ARG A 85 6.27 17.53 -11.69
C ARG A 85 6.58 18.67 -10.74
N GLU A 86 5.60 19.10 -9.95
CA GLU A 86 5.71 20.26 -9.05
C GLU A 86 5.97 19.85 -7.58
N GLU A 87 6.44 18.62 -7.34
CA GLU A 87 6.59 18.05 -6.00
C GLU A 87 7.47 18.94 -5.11
N HIS A 88 8.59 19.40 -5.63
CA HIS A 88 9.55 20.20 -4.87
C HIS A 88 8.94 21.52 -4.37
N GLU A 89 8.19 22.23 -5.19
CA GLU A 89 7.54 23.49 -4.82
C GLU A 89 6.42 23.26 -3.81
N ILE A 90 5.57 22.23 -4.02
CA ILE A 90 4.49 21.85 -3.11
C ILE A 90 5.05 21.48 -1.73
N VAL A 91 6.04 20.58 -1.70
CA VAL A 91 6.65 20.10 -0.46
C VAL A 91 7.36 21.22 0.27
N ARG A 92 8.14 22.04 -0.43
CA ARG A 92 8.86 23.18 0.18
C ARG A 92 7.88 24.19 0.78
N LYS A 93 6.83 24.57 0.06
CA LYS A 93 5.79 25.49 0.58
C LYS A 93 5.11 24.88 1.81
N ILE A 94 4.68 23.62 1.77
CA ILE A 94 4.00 22.96 2.91
C ILE A 94 4.92 22.87 4.14
N ILE A 95 6.17 22.44 3.95
CA ILE A 95 7.13 22.34 5.05
C ILE A 95 7.39 23.72 5.65
N SER A 96 7.59 24.74 4.81
CA SER A 96 7.83 26.10 5.29
C SER A 96 6.66 26.69 6.07
N GLN A 97 5.42 26.46 5.63
CA GLN A 97 4.22 27.02 6.25
C GLN A 97 3.81 26.26 7.51
N ARG A 98 3.84 24.93 7.49
CA ARG A 98 3.25 24.09 8.57
C ARG A 98 4.27 23.51 9.51
N TYR A 99 5.50 23.31 9.04
CA TYR A 99 6.54 22.55 9.73
C TYR A 99 7.86 23.34 9.80
N ALA A 100 7.78 24.65 10.05
CA ALA A 100 8.94 25.54 10.06
C ALA A 100 10.05 25.11 11.04
N VAL A 101 9.69 24.48 12.16
CA VAL A 101 10.66 23.95 13.12
C VAL A 101 11.36 22.71 12.56
N LEU A 102 10.60 21.75 12.02
CA LEU A 102 11.13 20.55 11.38
C LEU A 102 12.02 20.88 10.17
N ALA A 103 11.68 21.92 9.41
CA ALA A 103 12.50 22.42 8.31
C ALA A 103 13.94 22.76 8.74
N LYS A 104 14.13 23.24 9.99
CA LYS A 104 15.45 23.53 10.56
C LYS A 104 16.17 22.27 11.05
N CYS A 105 15.42 21.22 11.38
CA CYS A 105 15.96 19.96 11.88
C CYS A 105 16.51 19.08 10.74
N PHE A 106 15.99 19.21 9.52
CA PHE A 106 16.53 18.53 8.34
C PHE A 106 17.78 19.26 7.82
N ARG A 107 18.92 19.04 8.48
CA ARG A 107 20.21 19.45 7.92
C ARG A 107 20.45 18.65 6.63
N ILE A 108 20.76 19.34 5.55
CA ILE A 108 21.21 18.73 4.29
C ILE A 108 22.43 17.87 4.63
N PRO A 109 22.54 16.61 4.16
CA PRO A 109 23.72 15.80 4.40
C PRO A 109 24.95 16.51 3.86
N VAL A 110 25.88 16.82 4.76
CA VAL A 110 27.14 17.50 4.43
C VAL A 110 28.25 16.45 4.44
N LEU A 111 29.19 16.56 3.50
CA LEU A 111 30.40 15.72 3.50
C LEU A 111 31.14 15.87 4.82
N LEU A 112 31.59 14.75 5.40
CA LEU A 112 32.33 14.73 6.67
C LEU A 112 33.55 15.68 6.66
N LYS A 113 34.20 15.84 5.50
CA LYS A 113 35.31 16.80 5.29
C LYS A 113 34.98 18.27 5.60
N LYS A 114 33.70 18.65 5.60
CA LYS A 114 33.23 20.01 5.89
C LYS A 114 32.68 20.15 7.31
N VAL A 115 32.59 19.06 8.06
CA VAL A 115 32.22 19.07 9.47
C VAL A 115 33.49 19.37 10.27
N ASP A 116 33.35 20.05 11.40
CA ASP A 116 34.44 20.36 12.31
C ASP A 116 35.19 19.09 12.75
N GLU A 117 36.52 19.11 12.75
CA GLU A 117 37.36 17.94 13.06
C GLU A 117 37.08 17.41 14.47
N ASP A 118 36.74 18.31 15.41
CA ASP A 118 36.37 17.97 16.79
C ASP A 118 35.11 17.09 16.88
N ALA A 119 34.21 17.17 15.89
CA ALA A 119 32.98 16.38 15.84
C ALA A 119 33.12 15.08 15.05
N HIS A 120 34.22 14.88 14.30
CA HIS A 120 34.48 13.65 13.55
C HIS A 120 34.47 12.39 14.42
N PRO A 121 35.09 12.33 15.62
CA PRO A 121 35.11 11.10 16.41
C PRO A 121 33.73 10.64 16.88
N ALA A 122 32.78 11.57 17.09
CA ALA A 122 31.41 11.25 17.45
C ALA A 122 30.53 10.84 16.26
N LEU A 123 30.93 11.23 15.04
CA LEU A 123 30.24 10.91 13.78
C LEU A 123 30.81 9.69 13.07
N LEU A 124 32.04 9.32 13.43
CA LEU A 124 32.71 8.12 12.97
C LEU A 124 32.44 6.95 13.90
N ASP A 125 32.64 5.78 13.35
CA ASP A 125 32.42 4.48 13.96
C ASP A 125 33.38 4.14 15.13
N LEU A 126 34.02 5.12 15.76
CA LEU A 126 34.86 4.91 16.96
C LEU A 126 34.09 4.27 18.12
N PHE A 127 32.77 4.48 18.21
CA PHE A 127 31.94 3.78 19.20
C PHE A 127 31.90 2.25 18.95
N LEU A 128 32.19 1.81 17.72
CA LEU A 128 32.22 0.39 17.34
C LEU A 128 33.41 -0.36 17.90
N GLU A 129 34.46 0.36 18.32
CA GLU A 129 35.63 -0.24 18.96
C GLU A 129 35.32 -0.62 20.42
N ARG A 130 34.22 -0.11 20.99
CA ARG A 130 33.79 -0.47 22.35
C ARG A 130 33.11 -1.83 22.32
N SER A 131 33.51 -2.69 23.26
CA SER A 131 32.88 -3.99 23.47
C SER A 131 31.40 -3.82 23.79
N GLY A 132 30.54 -4.44 22.98
CA GLY A 132 29.11 -4.48 23.23
C GLY A 132 28.71 -5.42 24.37
N PRO A 133 27.42 -5.41 24.77
CA PRO A 133 26.90 -6.34 25.77
C PRO A 133 27.14 -7.80 25.34
N PRO A 134 27.52 -8.70 26.26
CA PRO A 134 27.79 -10.10 25.93
C PRO A 134 26.55 -10.87 25.45
N SER A 135 25.34 -10.38 25.74
CA SER A 135 24.08 -10.93 25.24
C SER A 135 23.55 -10.15 24.04
N MET A 136 23.08 -10.88 23.02
CA MET A 136 22.27 -10.34 21.93
C MET A 136 20.83 -10.12 22.41
N ASP A 137 20.65 -9.28 23.43
CA ASP A 137 19.32 -8.93 23.89
C ASP A 137 18.69 -7.92 22.93
N PHE A 138 17.47 -8.22 22.49
CA PHE A 138 16.72 -7.33 21.62
C PHE A 138 16.49 -5.99 22.34
N PRO A 139 16.76 -4.82 21.73
CA PRO A 139 16.69 -3.51 22.41
C PRO A 139 15.31 -3.06 22.92
N PHE A 140 14.29 -3.93 22.99
CA PHE A 140 12.91 -3.57 23.32
C PHE A 140 12.64 -3.26 24.80
N HIS A 141 13.65 -2.86 25.57
CA HIS A 141 13.42 -2.34 26.91
C HIS A 141 13.14 -0.83 26.82
N ARG A 142 11.92 -0.45 27.23
CA ARG A 142 11.38 0.92 27.24
C ARG A 142 12.31 1.95 27.91
N ASP A 143 13.28 1.52 28.70
CA ASP A 143 14.14 2.40 29.48
C ASP A 143 15.46 2.77 28.77
N ASN A 144 15.77 2.16 27.62
CA ASN A 144 17.02 2.42 26.88
C ASN A 144 16.90 3.44 25.72
N TYR A 145 15.79 4.15 25.59
CA TYR A 145 15.56 5.10 24.48
C TYR A 145 16.54 6.28 24.41
N TYR A 146 17.26 6.60 25.49
CA TYR A 146 18.16 7.75 25.53
C TYR A 146 19.61 7.44 25.11
N MET A 147 19.96 6.16 24.91
CA MET A 147 21.25 5.77 24.35
C MET A 147 21.15 5.80 22.82
N LEU A 148 21.30 6.97 22.20
CA LEU A 148 21.37 7.07 20.72
C LEU A 148 22.51 6.21 20.13
N GLU A 149 23.55 5.92 20.92
CA GLU A 149 24.65 5.01 20.60
C GLU A 149 24.19 3.54 20.41
N ALA A 150 22.99 3.17 20.88
CA ALA A 150 22.49 1.79 20.87
C ALA A 150 21.55 1.47 19.70
N TYR A 151 21.13 2.45 18.89
CA TYR A 151 20.18 2.20 17.80
C TYR A 151 20.87 2.17 16.43
N LEU A 152 21.67 1.13 16.19
CA LEU A 152 22.00 0.69 14.85
C LEU A 152 21.02 -0.42 14.43
N PRO A 153 20.07 -0.17 13.52
CA PRO A 153 19.11 -1.18 13.11
C PRO A 153 19.83 -2.41 12.54
N ASN A 154 19.35 -3.60 12.91
CA ASN A 154 19.85 -4.91 12.46
C ASN A 154 21.33 -5.22 12.79
N ARG A 155 21.86 -4.65 13.88
CA ARG A 155 23.23 -4.88 14.31
C ARG A 155 23.29 -5.40 15.74
N GLY A 156 24.12 -6.40 15.98
CA GLY A 156 24.34 -7.00 17.30
C GLY A 156 25.82 -7.23 17.60
N TRP A 157 26.19 -7.21 18.88
CA TRP A 157 27.53 -7.59 19.30
C TRP A 157 27.70 -9.10 19.23
N ASN A 158 28.78 -9.57 18.59
CA ASN A 158 29.16 -10.98 18.61
C ASN A 158 30.30 -11.16 19.63
N ALA A 159 29.98 -11.81 20.75
CA ALA A 159 30.94 -12.05 21.82
C ALA A 159 32.05 -13.04 21.46
N GLU A 160 31.83 -13.95 20.50
CA GLU A 160 32.84 -14.95 20.09
C GLU A 160 33.94 -14.31 19.24
N VAL A 161 33.57 -13.36 18.40
CA VAL A 161 34.52 -12.69 17.47
C VAL A 161 34.87 -11.28 17.94
N ALA A 162 34.33 -10.86 19.08
CA ALA A 162 34.53 -9.54 19.69
C ALA A 162 34.35 -8.39 18.68
N GLU A 163 33.32 -8.50 17.85
CA GLU A 163 33.02 -7.50 16.83
C GLU A 163 31.51 -7.32 16.68
N TRP A 164 31.13 -6.12 16.27
CA TRP A 164 29.76 -5.84 15.92
C TRP A 164 29.44 -6.35 14.51
N ARG A 165 28.41 -7.18 14.38
CA ARG A 165 27.97 -7.73 13.09
C ARG A 165 26.58 -7.29 12.72
N TYR A 166 26.38 -7.05 11.43
CA TYR A 166 25.06 -6.95 10.87
C TYR A 166 24.44 -8.35 10.77
N MET A 167 23.17 -8.44 11.13
CA MET A 167 22.37 -9.62 10.83
C MET A 167 22.33 -9.80 9.30
N PRO A 168 22.54 -11.02 8.77
CA PRO A 168 22.39 -11.30 7.36
C PRO A 168 21.00 -10.84 6.87
N ALA A 169 20.91 -10.34 5.63
CA ALA A 169 19.63 -9.89 5.07
C ALA A 169 18.55 -11.00 5.06
N SER A 170 18.95 -12.28 5.02
CA SER A 170 18.09 -13.46 5.11
C SER A 170 17.58 -13.80 6.52
N GLN A 171 18.04 -13.09 7.56
CA GLN A 171 17.63 -13.36 8.93
C GLN A 171 16.12 -13.17 9.11
N HIS A 172 15.57 -12.12 8.50
CA HIS A 172 14.13 -11.84 8.54
C HIS A 172 13.29 -12.99 8.00
N ASP A 173 13.73 -13.61 6.89
CA ASP A 173 13.04 -14.76 6.30
C ASP A 173 13.08 -15.96 7.24
N THR A 174 14.23 -16.19 7.88
CA THR A 174 14.42 -17.24 8.89
C THR A 174 13.49 -17.03 10.10
N ASP A 175 13.39 -15.80 10.61
CA ASP A 175 12.51 -15.45 11.73
C ASP A 175 11.04 -15.67 11.38
N ILE A 176 10.62 -15.31 10.17
CA ILE A 176 9.28 -15.60 9.66
C ILE A 176 9.00 -17.10 9.65
N GLN A 177 9.97 -17.93 9.25
CA GLN A 177 9.80 -19.39 9.30
C GLN A 177 9.62 -19.90 10.73
N PHE A 178 10.35 -19.35 11.70
CA PHE A 178 10.17 -19.69 13.11
C PHE A 178 8.79 -19.32 13.63
N VAL A 179 8.29 -18.12 13.32
CA VAL A 179 6.93 -17.69 13.71
C VAL A 179 5.87 -18.58 13.08
N LYS A 180 6.01 -18.94 11.80
CA LYS A 180 5.12 -19.89 11.10
C LYS A 180 5.12 -21.26 11.78
N ALA A 181 6.30 -21.79 12.11
CA ALA A 181 6.45 -23.08 12.78
C ALA A 181 5.89 -23.08 14.20
N TRP A 182 6.03 -21.97 14.93
CA TRP A 182 5.44 -21.80 16.27
C TRP A 182 3.91 -21.74 16.20
N ALA A 183 3.36 -20.94 15.28
CA ALA A 183 1.91 -20.83 15.10
C ALA A 183 1.27 -22.16 14.68
N ARG A 184 1.97 -22.95 13.85
CA ARG A 184 1.53 -24.30 13.47
C ARG A 184 1.48 -25.24 14.69
N ARG A 185 2.56 -25.30 15.48
CA ARG A 185 2.61 -26.11 16.71
C ARG A 185 1.49 -25.74 17.68
N LYS A 186 1.22 -24.45 17.85
CA LYS A 186 0.13 -23.99 18.73
C LYS A 186 -1.23 -24.51 18.29
N LYS A 187 -1.52 -24.49 16.97
CA LYS A 187 -2.76 -25.05 16.42
C LYS A 187 -2.85 -26.57 16.62
N GLU A 188 -1.74 -27.29 16.42
CA GLU A 188 -1.69 -28.74 16.63
C GLU A 188 -1.99 -29.12 18.09
N VAL A 189 -1.48 -28.33 19.05
CA VAL A 189 -1.79 -28.50 20.47
C VAL A 189 -3.27 -28.24 20.76
N GLU A 190 -3.83 -27.12 20.29
CA GLU A 190 -5.26 -26.80 20.47
C GLU A 190 -6.17 -27.86 19.83
N GLU A 191 -5.79 -28.41 18.68
CA GLU A 191 -6.54 -29.48 18.01
C GLU A 191 -6.46 -30.83 18.75
N ASN A 192 -5.30 -31.15 19.32
CA ASN A 192 -5.13 -32.36 20.11
C ASN A 192 -5.85 -32.26 21.47
N GLU A 193 -5.77 -31.12 22.16
CA GLU A 193 -6.53 -30.85 23.38
C GLU A 193 -8.04 -30.94 23.13
N GLY A 194 -8.52 -30.42 21.99
CA GLY A 194 -9.92 -30.55 21.58
C GLY A 194 -10.34 -32.00 21.31
N LYS A 195 -9.48 -32.81 20.69
CA LYS A 195 -9.74 -34.25 20.46
C LYS A 195 -9.73 -35.06 21.76
N GLU A 196 -8.85 -34.73 22.70
CA GLU A 196 -8.80 -35.37 24.01
C GLU A 196 -10.06 -35.05 24.84
N ALA A 197 -10.50 -33.79 24.86
CA ALA A 197 -11.73 -33.40 25.55
C ALA A 197 -12.99 -34.07 24.97
N VAL A 198 -13.08 -34.22 23.65
CA VAL A 198 -14.19 -34.95 23.01
C VAL A 198 -14.16 -36.44 23.37
N LYS A 199 -12.96 -37.04 23.46
CA LYS A 199 -12.81 -38.44 23.84
C LYS A 199 -13.22 -38.68 25.30
N GLU A 200 -12.86 -37.76 26.20
CA GLU A 200 -13.24 -37.81 27.61
C GLU A 200 -14.77 -37.72 27.78
N LEU A 201 -15.43 -36.79 27.09
CA LEU A 201 -16.90 -36.67 27.12
C LEU A 201 -17.64 -37.91 26.57
N VAL A 202 -17.10 -38.54 25.53
CA VAL A 202 -17.68 -39.79 24.98
C VAL A 202 -17.52 -40.94 25.97
N GLN A 203 -16.42 -40.97 26.71
CA GLN A 203 -16.15 -41.99 27.71
C GLN A 203 -17.06 -41.81 28.95
N ASP A 204 -17.23 -40.59 29.44
CA ASP A 204 -18.16 -40.26 30.52
C ASP A 204 -19.63 -40.58 30.15
N ALA A 205 -20.02 -40.31 28.91
CA ALA A 205 -21.36 -40.63 28.41
C ALA A 205 -21.60 -42.15 28.35
N ALA A 206 -20.61 -42.92 27.90
CA ALA A 206 -20.69 -44.38 27.87
C ALA A 206 -20.75 -45.00 29.27
N GLU A 207 -20.02 -44.43 30.24
CA GLU A 207 -20.07 -44.85 31.65
C GLU A 207 -21.42 -44.52 32.30
N ALA A 208 -22.00 -43.35 32.01
CA ALA A 208 -23.33 -42.98 32.47
C ALA A 208 -24.44 -43.89 31.89
N GLU A 209 -24.32 -44.25 30.61
CA GLU A 209 -25.25 -45.18 29.95
C GLU A 209 -25.14 -46.60 30.55
N ALA A 210 -23.93 -47.09 30.83
CA ALA A 210 -23.71 -48.38 31.50
C ALA A 210 -24.32 -48.43 32.91
N LEU A 211 -24.20 -47.36 33.70
CA LEU A 211 -24.81 -47.25 35.03
C LEU A 211 -26.35 -47.21 34.96
N SER A 212 -26.92 -46.56 33.94
CA SER A 212 -28.36 -46.53 33.71
C SER A 212 -28.94 -47.92 33.37
N ASN A 213 -28.20 -48.70 32.58
CA ASN A 213 -28.61 -50.05 32.16
C ASN A 213 -28.56 -51.05 33.33
N LEU A 214 -27.59 -50.91 34.24
CA LEU A 214 -27.53 -51.70 35.48
C LEU A 214 -28.70 -51.39 36.42
N ARG A 215 -29.17 -50.14 36.46
CA ARG A 215 -30.30 -49.71 37.29
C ARG A 215 -31.65 -50.21 36.78
N ASN A 216 -31.80 -50.37 35.47
CA ASN A 216 -33.03 -50.85 34.83
C ASN A 216 -33.16 -52.39 34.78
N GLY A 217 -32.07 -53.13 35.04
CA GLY A 217 -32.05 -54.60 35.05
C GLY A 217 -32.30 -55.26 36.42
N ALA A 218 -32.56 -54.48 37.48
CA ALA A 218 -32.71 -54.98 38.85
C ALA A 218 -34.16 -54.94 39.38
N SER A 219 -35.16 -54.91 38.49
CA SER A 219 -36.58 -54.90 38.86
C SER A 219 -37.33 -56.12 38.35
#